data_AF-V5GMX5-F1
#
_entry.id   AF-V5GMX5-F1
#
_cell.length_a   1.000
_cell.length_b   1.000
_cell.length_c   1.000
_cell.angle_alpha   90.00
_cell.angle_beta   90.00
_cell.angle_gamma   90.00
#
_symmetry.space_group_name_H-M   'P 1'
#
loop_
_entity.id
_entity.type
_entity.pdbx_description
1 polymer ?
#
loop_
_entity_poly.entity_id
_entity_poly.type
_entity_poly.pdbx_seq_one_letter_code
_entity_poly.pdbx_strand_id
1 'polypeptide(L)'
;IAVTSHKAPLSPLNSIRLQDSLELVLDQEQAPELVDCKDGINEVKDCSVTYEFHDNHGRNIELISNKTVAHRVASYNQGIVLIQQSLDCNSVVQVVIEQLETHWQSSLIVGLTVG
;
A
#
# COMPACT_ATOMS: atom_id res chain seq x y z
N ILE A 1 4.68 -1.13 9.60
CA ILE A 1 3.35 -0.90 8.98
C ILE A 1 3.28 0.57 8.63
N ALA A 2 3.31 0.92 7.34
CA ALA A 2 3.08 2.28 6.89
C ALA A 2 1.62 2.40 6.45
N VAL A 3 0.89 3.35 7.03
CA VAL A 3 -0.49 3.68 6.63
C VAL A 3 -0.43 5.03 5.94
N THR A 4 -0.54 5.06 4.62
CA THR A 4 -0.55 6.32 3.86
C THR A 4 -1.98 6.68 3.48
N SER A 5 -2.41 7.88 3.88
CA SER A 5 -3.67 8.48 3.47
C SER A 5 -3.36 9.58 2.46
N HIS A 6 -3.85 9.46 1.23
CA HIS A 6 -3.72 10.52 0.24
C HIS A 6 -4.83 11.56 0.46
N LYS A 7 -4.52 12.62 1.23
CA LYS A 7 -5.33 13.84 1.25
C LYS A 7 -4.96 14.67 0.02
N ALA A 8 -5.95 15.03 -0.80
CA ALA A 8 -5.75 15.90 -1.95
C ALA A 8 -5.16 17.26 -1.52
N PRO A 9 -4.19 17.84 -2.25
CA PRO A 9 -3.59 19.10 -1.88
C PRO A 9 -4.58 20.26 -2.07
N LEU A 10 -4.74 21.07 -1.03
CA LEU A 10 -5.42 22.37 -1.10
C LEU A 10 -4.53 23.33 -1.89
N SER A 11 -5.06 23.93 -2.94
CA SER A 11 -4.40 24.97 -3.74
C SER A 11 -4.19 26.23 -2.89
N PRO A 12 -2.99 26.83 -2.86
CA PRO A 12 -2.83 28.16 -2.27
C PRO A 12 -2.17 29.13 -3.26
N LEU A 13 -2.99 29.93 -3.94
CA LEU A 13 -2.58 31.28 -4.30
C LEU A 13 -2.67 32.13 -3.02
N ASN A 14 -1.54 32.35 -2.35
CA ASN A 14 -1.21 33.69 -1.84
C ASN A 14 0.24 33.74 -1.33
N SER A 15 0.96 34.75 -1.83
CA SER A 15 2.31 35.10 -1.39
C SER A 15 2.32 35.54 0.07
N ILE A 16 3.36 35.17 0.82
CA ILE A 16 4.11 36.09 1.70
C ILE A 16 5.49 35.47 1.95
N ARG A 17 6.51 36.26 1.64
CA ARG A 17 7.94 35.98 1.64
C ARG A 17 8.46 36.03 3.07
N LEU A 18 8.98 34.93 3.59
CA LEU A 18 9.91 34.96 4.73
C LEU A 18 11.23 34.36 4.26
N GLN A 19 12.23 35.23 4.21
CA GLN A 19 13.57 35.02 3.70
C GLN A 19 14.35 34.16 4.70
N ASP A 20 14.69 32.95 4.28
CA ASP A 20 15.94 32.26 4.62
C ASP A 20 16.18 31.24 3.50
N SER A 21 16.49 31.76 2.33
CA SER A 21 16.84 30.96 1.16
C SER A 21 18.34 30.65 1.21
N LEU A 22 18.69 29.41 1.56
CA LEU A 22 19.98 28.82 1.21
C LEU A 22 20.04 28.65 -0.32
N GLU A 23 21.01 29.30 -0.94
CA GLU A 23 21.24 29.29 -2.38
C GLU A 23 21.93 27.98 -2.77
N LEU A 24 21.24 27.10 -3.50
CA LEU A 24 21.87 25.94 -4.13
C LEU A 24 22.53 26.41 -5.44
N VAL A 25 23.84 26.62 -5.37
CA VAL A 25 24.70 26.78 -6.55
C VAL A 25 24.64 25.46 -7.34
N LEU A 26 24.07 25.50 -8.53
CA LEU A 26 24.16 24.41 -9.50
C LEU A 26 25.46 24.60 -10.27
N ASP A 27 26.52 23.91 -9.86
CA ASP A 27 27.70 23.75 -10.71
C ASP A 27 27.33 22.87 -11.91
N GLN A 28 27.36 23.49 -13.07
CA GLN A 28 27.12 22.90 -14.37
C GLN A 28 28.42 22.23 -14.84
N GLU A 29 28.71 21.02 -14.34
CA GLU A 29 29.84 20.24 -14.86
C GLU A 29 29.46 19.43 -16.10
N GLN A 30 30.25 19.65 -17.15
CA GLN A 30 30.13 19.16 -18.51
C GLN A 30 30.68 17.73 -18.58
N ALA A 31 29.84 16.75 -18.94
CA ALA A 31 30.24 15.35 -19.01
C ALA A 31 31.21 15.07 -20.19
N PRO A 32 32.33 14.35 -19.98
CA PRO A 32 33.08 13.73 -21.06
C PRO A 32 32.49 12.36 -21.42
N GLU A 33 32.48 12.03 -22.71
CA GLU A 33 32.02 10.73 -23.25
C GLU A 33 32.96 9.55 -22.94
N LEU A 34 32.37 8.35 -23.07
CA LEU A 34 32.92 7.00 -23.30
C LEU A 34 33.10 6.11 -22.06
N VAL A 35 32.28 5.05 -21.93
CA VAL A 35 32.59 3.65 -22.31
C VAL A 35 31.39 2.72 -22.07
N ASP A 36 31.11 1.83 -23.05
CA ASP A 36 30.09 0.77 -23.01
C ASP A 36 30.46 -0.31 -21.98
N CYS A 37 29.57 -0.57 -21.03
CA CYS A 37 29.54 -1.80 -20.25
C CYS A 37 28.09 -2.26 -20.17
N LYS A 38 27.75 -3.23 -21.03
CA LYS A 38 26.51 -4.00 -20.98
C LYS A 38 26.43 -4.76 -19.66
N ASP A 39 25.71 -4.21 -18.70
CA ASP A 39 25.09 -5.01 -17.63
C ASP A 39 23.59 -5.01 -17.84
N GLY A 40 23.05 -6.22 -17.99
CA GLY A 40 21.66 -6.46 -18.29
C GLY A 40 20.77 -5.74 -17.29
N ILE A 41 19.86 -4.92 -17.83
CA ILE A 41 18.67 -4.49 -17.12
C ILE A 41 17.89 -5.77 -16.87
N ASN A 42 18.11 -6.42 -15.73
CA ASN A 42 17.13 -7.33 -15.18
C ASN A 42 15.91 -6.45 -14.94
N GLU A 43 14.94 -6.53 -15.86
CA GLU A 43 13.59 -6.07 -15.61
C GLU A 43 13.23 -6.54 -14.20
N VAL A 44 13.06 -5.60 -13.27
CA VAL A 44 12.47 -5.90 -11.98
C VAL A 44 11.05 -6.28 -12.31
N LYS A 45 10.87 -7.57 -12.59
CA LYS A 45 9.57 -8.19 -12.68
C LYS A 45 8.98 -8.00 -11.30
N ASP A 46 8.12 -7.00 -11.16
CA ASP A 46 7.28 -6.83 -10.00
C ASP A 46 6.46 -8.12 -9.89
N CYS A 47 7.03 -9.08 -9.17
CA CYS A 47 6.41 -10.37 -8.95
C CYS A 47 5.47 -10.12 -7.78
N SER A 48 4.39 -9.40 -8.05
CA SER A 48 3.38 -9.07 -7.06
C SER A 48 2.83 -10.39 -6.52
N VAL A 49 3.19 -10.72 -5.28
CA VAL A 49 2.68 -11.90 -4.60
C VAL A 49 1.20 -11.68 -4.34
N THR A 50 0.36 -12.52 -4.93
CA THR A 50 -1.07 -12.54 -4.62
C THR A 50 -1.27 -13.35 -3.34
N TYR A 51 -1.76 -12.68 -2.29
CA TYR A 51 -2.14 -13.34 -1.04
C TYR A 51 -3.59 -13.80 -1.11
N GLU A 52 -3.86 -14.94 -0.48
CA GLU A 52 -5.22 -15.47 -0.32
C GLU A 52 -5.64 -15.38 1.15
N PHE A 53 -6.92 -15.20 1.41
CA PHE A 53 -7.48 -15.35 2.74
C PHE A 53 -7.60 -16.83 3.12
N HIS A 54 -7.43 -17.09 4.41
CA HIS A 54 -7.50 -18.41 5.00
C HIS A 54 -8.95 -18.94 5.00
N ASP A 55 -9.11 -20.25 4.77
CA ASP A 55 -10.44 -20.88 4.67
C ASP A 55 -11.23 -20.82 5.97
N ASN A 56 -10.54 -20.85 7.12
CA ASN A 56 -11.12 -20.51 8.41
C ASN A 56 -11.23 -18.99 8.58
N HIS A 57 -12.44 -18.47 8.39
CA HIS A 57 -12.76 -17.05 8.50
C HIS A 57 -13.98 -16.83 9.40
N GLY A 58 -14.24 -15.58 9.75
CA GLY A 58 -15.42 -15.20 10.50
C GLY A 58 -16.71 -15.57 9.78
N ARG A 59 -17.76 -15.90 10.56
CA ARG A 59 -19.06 -16.35 10.04
C ARG A 59 -19.71 -15.38 9.06
N ASN A 60 -19.44 -14.09 9.21
CA ASN A 60 -20.06 -13.02 8.44
C ASN A 60 -19.22 -12.59 7.23
N ILE A 61 -18.26 -13.42 6.82
CA ILE A 61 -17.42 -13.22 5.65
C ILE A 61 -17.75 -14.25 4.58
N GLU A 62 -17.81 -13.79 3.35
CA GLU A 62 -17.81 -14.58 2.14
C GLU A 62 -16.49 -14.33 1.39
N LEU A 63 -15.80 -15.41 1.01
CA LEU A 63 -14.58 -15.34 0.20
C LEU A 63 -14.92 -15.49 -1.28
N ILE A 64 -14.49 -14.53 -2.10
CA ILE A 64 -14.71 -14.51 -3.54
C ILE A 64 -13.38 -14.36 -4.30
N SER A 65 -13.42 -14.45 -5.63
CA SER A 65 -12.26 -14.29 -6.50
C SER A 65 -11.07 -15.16 -6.08
N ASN A 66 -11.29 -16.47 -5.94
CA ASN A 66 -10.28 -17.43 -5.46
C ASN A 66 -9.68 -17.02 -4.11
N LYS A 67 -10.53 -16.56 -3.17
CA LYS A 67 -10.14 -16.16 -1.81
C LYS A 67 -9.23 -14.93 -1.75
N THR A 68 -9.13 -14.15 -2.81
CA THR A 68 -8.37 -12.88 -2.80
C THR A 68 -9.21 -11.69 -2.34
N VAL A 69 -10.54 -11.84 -2.28
CA VAL A 69 -11.46 -10.81 -1.82
C VAL A 69 -12.34 -11.37 -0.70
N ALA A 70 -12.45 -10.62 0.40
CA ALA A 70 -13.31 -10.93 1.53
C ALA A 70 -14.45 -9.92 1.59
N HIS A 71 -15.67 -10.40 1.40
CA HIS A 71 -16.88 -9.59 1.43
C HIS A 71 -17.64 -9.85 2.73
N ARG A 72 -17.98 -8.78 3.47
CA ARG A 72 -18.77 -8.90 4.69
C ARG A 72 -20.26 -8.93 4.34
N VAL A 73 -20.92 -10.05 4.58
CA VAL A 73 -22.31 -10.26 4.14
C VAL A 73 -23.37 -9.86 5.17
N ALA A 74 -23.00 -9.71 6.46
CA ALA A 74 -23.94 -9.33 7.52
C ALA A 74 -23.23 -8.84 8.79
N SER A 75 -23.86 -7.92 9.56
CA SER A 75 -23.35 -7.42 10.85
C SER A 75 -21.93 -6.82 10.78
N TYR A 76 -21.48 -6.17 11.86
CA TYR A 76 -20.06 -5.82 12.03
C TYR A 76 -19.30 -6.88 12.84
N ASN A 77 -20.02 -7.73 13.58
CA ASN A 77 -19.43 -8.79 14.39
C ASN A 77 -18.96 -9.95 13.51
N GLN A 78 -18.00 -10.75 13.97
CA GLN A 78 -17.53 -11.96 13.29
C GLN A 78 -17.09 -11.72 11.82
N GLY A 79 -16.62 -10.51 11.51
CA GLY A 79 -16.12 -10.09 10.20
C GLY A 79 -14.59 -10.14 10.09
N ILE A 80 -13.96 -11.20 10.60
CA ILE A 80 -12.50 -11.34 10.66
C ILE A 80 -12.00 -12.27 9.55
N VAL A 81 -10.85 -11.93 8.97
CA VAL A 81 -10.09 -12.76 8.04
C VAL A 81 -8.62 -12.74 8.41
N LEU A 82 -7.93 -13.80 8.02
CA LEU A 82 -6.48 -13.94 8.09
C LEU A 82 -5.99 -14.31 6.69
N ILE A 83 -4.74 -13.98 6.37
CA ILE A 83 -4.09 -14.50 5.17
C ILE A 83 -3.71 -15.97 5.36
N GLN A 84 -3.79 -16.77 4.30
CA GLN A 84 -3.46 -18.18 4.28
C GLN A 84 -1.95 -18.40 4.45
N GLN A 85 -1.14 -17.56 3.80
CA GLN A 85 0.30 -17.64 3.79
C GLN A 85 0.92 -16.86 4.97
N SER A 86 2.00 -17.39 5.55
CA SER A 86 2.82 -16.64 6.51
C SER A 86 3.57 -15.51 5.80
N LEU A 87 3.83 -14.42 6.53
CA LEU A 87 4.59 -13.29 5.99
C LEU A 87 6.08 -13.48 6.19
N ASP A 88 6.84 -13.28 5.11
CA ASP A 88 8.29 -13.21 5.18
C ASP A 88 8.74 -11.90 5.83
N CYS A 89 9.93 -11.93 6.42
CA CYS A 89 10.58 -10.73 6.94
C CYS A 89 10.71 -9.67 5.82
N ASN A 90 10.37 -8.43 6.13
CA ASN A 90 10.39 -7.30 5.20
C ASN A 90 9.46 -7.43 3.98
N SER A 91 8.51 -8.37 3.99
CA SER A 91 7.46 -8.41 2.98
C SER A 91 6.45 -7.26 3.17
N VAL A 92 5.89 -6.79 2.06
CA VAL A 92 4.82 -5.80 2.05
C VAL A 92 3.53 -6.49 1.64
N VAL A 93 2.48 -6.26 2.43
CA VAL A 93 1.12 -6.68 2.12
C VAL A 93 0.29 -5.45 1.88
N GLN A 94 -0.38 -5.41 0.73
CA GLN A 94 -1.32 -4.36 0.40
C GLN A 94 -2.74 -4.91 0.49
N VAL A 95 -3.61 -4.16 1.18
CA VAL A 95 -5.04 -4.47 1.28
C VAL A 95 -5.79 -3.32 0.64
N VAL A 96 -6.72 -3.64 -0.27
CA VAL A 96 -7.57 -2.67 -0.95
C VAL A 96 -8.98 -2.78 -0.38
N ILE A 97 -9.57 -1.63 -0.04
CA ILE A 97 -10.97 -1.55 0.37
C ILE A 97 -11.80 -1.28 -0.90
N GLU A 98 -12.42 -2.32 -1.45
CA GLU A 98 -13.23 -2.21 -2.67
C GLU A 98 -14.57 -1.51 -2.43
N GLN A 99 -15.21 -1.83 -1.31
CA GLN A 99 -16.53 -1.31 -0.96
C GLN A 99 -16.63 -0.99 0.53
N LEU A 100 -17.26 0.15 0.84
CA LEU A 100 -17.60 0.55 2.21
C LEU A 100 -19.11 0.79 2.31
N GLU A 101 -19.76 0.07 3.22
CA GLU A 101 -21.18 0.27 3.51
C GLU A 101 -21.39 1.37 4.55
N THR A 102 -22.10 2.44 4.17
CA THR A 102 -22.29 3.64 5.01
C THR A 102 -23.27 3.48 6.16
N HIS A 103 -24.06 2.41 6.17
CA HIS A 103 -25.05 2.17 7.22
C HIS A 103 -24.44 1.61 8.51
N TRP A 104 -23.21 1.12 8.46
CA TRP A 104 -22.45 0.69 9.63
C TRP A 104 -21.53 1.80 10.10
N GLN A 105 -21.63 2.14 11.39
CA GLN A 105 -20.67 3.02 12.07
C GLN A 105 -19.71 2.16 12.89
N SER A 106 -18.60 1.77 12.28
CA SER A 106 -17.54 0.98 12.93
C SER A 106 -16.16 1.37 12.40
N SER A 107 -15.13 0.70 12.90
CA SER A 107 -13.74 0.84 12.43
C SER A 107 -13.23 -0.49 11.88
N LEU A 108 -12.34 -0.42 10.89
CA LEU A 108 -11.56 -1.57 10.43
C LEU A 108 -10.26 -1.63 11.23
N ILE A 109 -9.85 -2.83 11.64
CA ILE A 109 -8.58 -3.07 12.32
C ILE A 109 -7.73 -3.97 11.43
N VAL A 110 -6.47 -3.60 11.24
CA VAL A 110 -5.46 -4.39 10.52
C VAL A 110 -4.27 -4.56 11.43
N GLY A 111 -3.74 -5.77 11.51
CA GLY A 111 -2.63 -6.11 12.38
C GLY A 111 -1.91 -7.37 11.94
N LEU A 112 -0.92 -7.76 12.73
CA LEU A 112 -0.19 -9.01 12.58
C LEU A 112 -0.55 -9.92 13.74
N THR A 113 -0.62 -11.22 13.48
CA THR A 113 -0.73 -12.24 14.51
C THR A 113 0.43 -13.22 14.39
N VAL A 114 0.86 -13.76 15.52
CA VAL A 114 1.76 -14.91 15.58
C VAL A 114 0.90 -16.16 15.81
N GLY A 115 1.29 -17.27 15.19
CA GLY A 115 0.66 -18.58 15.38
C GLY A 115 1.32 -19.37 16.50
#